data_AF-A0A9Q0FK28-F1
#
_entry.id   AF-A0A9Q0FK28-F1
#
_cell.length_a   1.000
_cell.length_b   1.000
_cell.length_c   1.000
_cell.angle_alpha   90.00
_cell.angle_beta   90.00
_cell.angle_gamma   90.00
#
_symmetry.space_group_name_H-M   'P 1'
#
loop_
_entity.id
_entity.type
_entity.pdbx_description
1 polymer ?
#
loop_
_entity_poly.entity_id
_entity_poly.type
_entity_poly.pdbx_seq_one_letter_code
_entity_poly.pdbx_strand_id
1 'polypeptide(L)'
;MSLSRIRDRTEDFKDAVRHTAVSLGYNESKLAAIMASFIIHKPRQWSPFTRAALKTLESIGELEQFMMKHRKDYVDLHRTTEQERDSIEHEVTAFIKACKEQIDLLKNSITNEEANAKGWLGIKGGDASNADTVAHKHGVVLILSEKLHAVTTQFDQLRALRFQDAINKRMPRRKLKKVADSTSTDSAKTNYSELREPDDIQPEPLRVQQQLLDDETRALQVELTSLLDSVQETETKMVEMSALNHLMSTHVLQQAQQIEFLYEQLLVF
;
A
#
# COMPACT_ATOMS: atom_id res chain seq x y z
N MET A 1 31.29 39.63 -5.08
CA MET A 1 30.87 38.82 -6.24
C MET A 1 29.41 39.15 -6.53
N SER A 2 29.14 39.97 -7.54
CA SER A 2 27.77 40.34 -7.94
C SER A 2 27.16 39.21 -8.76
N LEU A 3 26.04 38.63 -8.30
CA LEU A 3 25.21 37.76 -9.14
C LEU A 3 24.76 38.56 -10.36
N SER A 4 25.27 38.20 -11.53
CA SER A 4 24.77 38.66 -12.82
C SER A 4 23.29 38.27 -12.93
N ARG A 5 22.41 39.27 -12.83
CA ARG A 5 20.97 39.13 -13.02
C ARG A 5 20.73 38.59 -14.43
N ILE A 6 20.16 37.39 -14.54
CA ILE A 6 19.81 36.78 -15.82
C ILE A 6 18.87 37.75 -16.54
N ARG A 7 19.34 38.34 -17.65
CA ARG A 7 18.53 39.24 -18.48
C ARG A 7 17.47 38.40 -19.19
N ASP A 8 16.21 38.76 -19.03
CA ASP A 8 15.12 38.19 -19.83
C ASP A 8 15.32 38.59 -21.31
N ARG A 9 15.46 37.59 -22.17
CA ARG A 9 15.68 37.74 -23.62
C ARG A 9 14.47 37.31 -24.45
N THR A 10 13.30 37.18 -23.82
CA THR A 10 12.07 36.76 -24.49
C THR A 10 11.68 37.72 -25.62
N GLU A 11 11.85 39.03 -25.43
CA GLU A 11 11.58 40.03 -26.47
C GLU A 11 12.61 40.00 -27.60
N ASP A 12 13.91 39.86 -27.27
CA ASP A 12 14.97 39.69 -28.28
C ASP A 12 14.67 38.48 -29.19
N PHE A 13 14.15 37.40 -28.62
CA PHE A 13 13.74 36.21 -29.36
C PHE A 13 12.51 36.46 -30.24
N LYS A 14 11.47 37.12 -29.73
CA LYS A 14 10.28 37.49 -30.52
C LYS A 14 10.66 38.38 -31.71
N ASP A 15 11.57 39.34 -31.52
CA ASP A 15 12.08 40.22 -32.56
C ASP A 15 12.85 39.47 -33.64
N ALA A 16 13.72 38.53 -33.24
CA ALA A 16 14.42 37.67 -34.17
C ALA A 16 13.43 36.83 -35.01
N VAL A 17 12.43 36.22 -34.37
CA VAL A 17 11.39 35.43 -35.06
C VAL A 17 10.59 36.29 -36.04
N ARG A 18 10.22 37.53 -35.67
CA ARG A 18 9.56 38.48 -36.58
C ARG A 18 10.42 38.75 -37.81
N HIS A 19 11.68 39.12 -37.61
CA HIS A 19 12.59 39.46 -38.70
C HIS A 19 12.80 38.28 -39.65
N THR A 20 12.99 37.08 -39.12
CA THR A 20 13.15 35.86 -39.92
C THR A 20 11.88 35.51 -40.69
N ALA A 21 10.70 35.61 -40.08
CA ALA A 21 9.43 35.34 -40.76
C ALA A 21 9.19 36.29 -41.95
N VAL A 22 9.50 37.57 -41.79
CA VAL A 22 9.44 38.54 -42.90
C VAL A 22 10.45 38.20 -44.00
N SER A 23 11.68 37.83 -43.63
CA SER A 23 12.72 37.44 -44.60
C SER A 23 12.36 36.19 -45.42
N LEU A 24 11.54 35.29 -44.85
CA LEU A 24 11.02 34.09 -45.51
C LEU A 24 9.75 34.35 -46.33
N GLY A 25 9.31 35.61 -46.45
CA GLY A 25 8.15 36.00 -47.26
C GLY A 25 6.80 35.62 -46.65
N TYR A 26 6.71 35.50 -45.32
CA TYR A 26 5.45 35.19 -44.66
C TYR A 26 4.48 36.37 -44.80
N ASN A 27 3.24 36.08 -45.20
CA ASN A 27 2.20 37.10 -45.30
C ASN A 27 1.78 37.58 -43.90
N GLU A 28 1.12 38.74 -43.85
CA GLU A 28 0.74 39.40 -42.59
C GLU A 28 -0.15 38.51 -41.69
N SER A 29 -1.02 37.69 -42.30
CA SER A 29 -1.82 36.71 -41.56
C SER A 29 -0.99 35.61 -40.89
N LYS A 30 0.06 35.09 -41.55
CA LYS A 30 0.94 34.06 -40.97
C LYS A 30 1.83 34.65 -39.89
N LEU A 31 2.33 35.86 -40.10
CA LEU A 31 3.12 36.59 -39.10
C LEU A 31 2.28 36.86 -37.83
N ALA A 32 1.05 37.36 -37.99
CA ALA A 32 0.13 37.58 -36.88
C ALA A 32 -0.19 36.27 -36.12
N ALA A 33 -0.37 35.15 -36.83
CA ALA A 33 -0.59 33.84 -36.20
C ALA A 33 0.61 33.35 -35.38
N ILE A 34 1.84 33.53 -35.88
CA ILE A 34 3.06 33.18 -35.14
C ILE A 34 3.21 34.08 -33.91
N MET A 35 2.99 35.39 -34.06
CA MET A 35 3.09 36.32 -32.93
C MET A 35 2.01 36.04 -31.87
N ALA A 36 0.80 35.70 -32.29
CA ALA A 36 -0.28 35.31 -31.38
C ALA A 36 0.05 34.03 -30.60
N SER A 37 0.81 33.09 -31.18
CA SER A 37 1.21 31.85 -30.49
C SER A 37 2.13 32.06 -29.29
N PHE A 38 2.85 33.20 -29.24
CA PHE A 38 3.64 33.60 -28.06
C PHE A 38 2.80 34.19 -26.93
N ILE A 39 1.57 34.61 -27.23
CA ILE A 39 0.66 35.24 -26.27
C ILE A 39 -0.35 34.20 -25.76
N ILE A 40 -0.88 33.37 -26.67
CA ILE A 40 -1.88 32.36 -26.37
C ILE A 40 -1.24 30.99 -26.65
N HIS A 41 -0.82 30.32 -25.59
CA HIS A 41 -0.36 28.95 -25.71
C HIS A 41 -1.48 28.06 -26.24
N LYS A 42 -1.18 27.29 -27.27
CA LYS A 42 -2.11 26.28 -27.79
C LYS A 42 -2.45 25.32 -26.65
N PRO A 43 -3.74 25.02 -26.39
CA PRO A 43 -4.11 24.10 -25.32
C PRO A 43 -3.43 22.76 -25.57
N ARG A 44 -2.69 22.29 -24.56
CA ARG A 44 -1.94 21.04 -24.62
C ARG A 44 -2.94 19.90 -24.81
N GLN A 45 -2.97 19.32 -26.01
CA GLN A 45 -3.81 18.18 -26.30
C GLN A 45 -3.20 16.96 -25.62
N TRP A 46 -3.90 16.40 -24.63
CA TRP A 46 -3.44 15.20 -23.96
C TRP A 46 -3.71 13.99 -24.84
N SER A 47 -2.70 13.12 -24.97
CA SER A 47 -2.90 11.85 -25.64
C SER A 47 -3.90 10.98 -24.84
N PRO A 48 -4.60 10.03 -25.49
CA PRO A 48 -5.46 9.08 -24.80
C PRO A 48 -4.74 8.37 -23.65
N PHE A 49 -3.46 8.02 -23.86
CA PHE A 49 -2.56 7.48 -22.84
C PHE A 49 -2.42 8.42 -21.64
N THR A 50 -2.09 9.70 -21.88
CA THR A 50 -1.89 10.68 -20.81
C THR A 50 -3.17 10.89 -20.00
N ARG A 51 -4.32 10.94 -20.68
CA ARG A 51 -5.62 11.08 -20.02
C ARG A 51 -5.96 9.88 -19.15
N ALA A 52 -5.70 8.66 -19.64
CA ALA A 52 -5.89 7.44 -18.87
C ALA A 52 -4.95 7.39 -17.65
N ALA A 53 -3.66 7.71 -17.84
CA ALA A 53 -2.69 7.78 -16.76
C ALA A 53 -3.06 8.79 -15.66
N LEU A 54 -3.53 9.98 -16.05
CA LEU A 54 -4.00 10.98 -15.08
C LEU A 54 -5.24 10.52 -14.31
N LYS A 55 -6.17 9.81 -14.98
CA LYS A 55 -7.32 9.23 -14.31
C LYS A 55 -6.92 8.14 -13.31
N THR A 56 -5.96 7.29 -13.66
CA THR A 56 -5.42 6.29 -12.74
C THR A 56 -4.76 6.95 -11.53
N LEU A 57 -4.01 8.04 -11.73
CA LEU A 57 -3.41 8.81 -10.64
C LEU A 57 -4.48 9.41 -9.70
N GLU A 58 -5.58 9.94 -10.26
CA GLU A 58 -6.71 10.45 -9.49
C GLU A 58 -7.35 9.35 -8.65
N SER A 59 -7.60 8.16 -9.22
CA SER A 59 -8.12 7.01 -8.48
C SER A 59 -7.19 6.53 -7.35
N ILE A 60 -5.87 6.57 -7.54
CA ILE A 60 -4.90 6.28 -6.47
C ILE A 60 -5.01 7.34 -5.36
N GLY A 61 -5.16 8.62 -5.72
CA GLY A 61 -5.36 9.71 -4.76
C GLY A 61 -6.67 9.59 -3.97
N GLU A 62 -7.76 9.15 -4.61
CA GLU A 62 -9.03 8.85 -3.93
C GLU A 62 -8.86 7.72 -2.91
N LEU A 63 -8.10 6.67 -3.26
CA LEU A 63 -7.77 5.58 -2.34
C LEU A 63 -6.96 6.09 -1.12
N GLU A 64 -5.95 6.94 -1.34
CA GLU A 64 -5.20 7.56 -0.23
C GLU A 64 -6.11 8.37 0.70
N GLN A 65 -7.01 9.17 0.14
CA GLN A 65 -7.96 9.96 0.93
C GLN A 65 -8.95 9.08 1.70
N PHE A 66 -9.44 8.02 1.07
CA PHE A 66 -10.30 7.02 1.70
C PHE A 66 -9.59 6.38 2.90
N MET A 67 -8.35 5.90 2.72
CA MET A 67 -7.56 5.31 3.79
C MET A 67 -7.30 6.29 4.94
N MET A 68 -6.97 7.56 4.64
CA MET A 68 -6.76 8.57 5.67
C MET A 68 -8.03 8.85 6.48
N LYS A 69 -9.18 8.93 5.81
CA LYS A 69 -10.49 9.16 6.45
C LYS A 69 -10.85 8.02 7.39
N HIS A 70 -10.63 6.77 6.94
CA HIS A 70 -11.00 5.57 7.69
C HIS A 70 -9.90 5.05 8.63
N ARG A 71 -8.71 5.67 8.67
CA ARG A 71 -7.58 5.18 9.49
C ARG A 71 -7.93 4.94 10.96
N LYS A 72 -8.58 5.92 11.60
CA LYS A 72 -8.96 5.80 13.02
C LYS A 72 -10.06 4.76 13.22
N ASP A 73 -11.03 4.75 12.31
CA ASP A 73 -12.15 3.82 12.32
C ASP A 73 -11.67 2.38 12.12
N TYR A 74 -10.59 2.19 11.35
CA TYR A 74 -10.02 0.88 11.07
C TYR A 74 -9.18 0.33 12.24
N VAL A 75 -8.32 1.17 12.85
CA VAL A 75 -7.40 0.73 13.91
C VAL A 75 -8.07 0.68 15.29
N ASP A 76 -8.98 1.60 15.60
CA ASP A 76 -9.60 1.66 16.93
C ASP A 76 -10.70 0.61 17.09
N LEU A 77 -10.49 -0.31 18.04
CA LEU A 77 -11.44 -1.38 18.36
C LEU A 77 -12.81 -0.84 18.79
N HIS A 78 -12.83 0.27 19.52
CA HIS A 78 -14.04 0.76 20.20
C HIS A 78 -14.90 1.67 19.33
N ARG A 79 -14.42 1.97 18.13
CA ARG A 79 -15.05 2.94 17.23
C ARG A 79 -15.90 2.29 16.14
N THR A 80 -15.58 1.06 15.78
CA THR A 80 -16.23 0.32 14.69
C THR A 80 -16.37 -1.16 15.00
N THR A 81 -17.30 -1.80 14.31
CA THR A 81 -17.51 -3.24 14.33
C THR A 81 -16.52 -3.96 13.41
N GLU A 82 -16.32 -5.26 13.62
CA GLU A 82 -15.49 -6.10 12.74
C GLU A 82 -16.02 -6.10 11.29
N GLN A 83 -17.35 -6.14 11.12
CA GLN A 83 -18.00 -6.06 9.81
C GLN A 83 -17.69 -4.76 9.06
N GLU A 84 -17.65 -3.61 9.75
CA GLU A 84 -17.29 -2.33 9.13
C GLU A 84 -15.82 -2.30 8.71
N ARG A 85 -14.92 -2.94 9.48
CA ARG A 85 -13.51 -3.07 9.10
C ARG A 85 -13.33 -3.96 7.87
N ASP A 86 -14.08 -5.05 7.79
CA ASP A 86 -14.06 -5.93 6.62
C ASP A 86 -14.61 -5.23 5.38
N SER A 87 -15.60 -4.34 5.53
CA SER A 87 -16.06 -3.46 4.43
C SER A 87 -14.94 -2.52 3.95
N ILE A 88 -14.21 -1.89 4.89
CA ILE A 88 -13.07 -1.02 4.55
C ILE A 88 -11.99 -1.82 3.81
N GLU A 89 -11.66 -3.02 4.27
CA GLU A 89 -10.69 -3.92 3.60
C GLU A 89 -11.14 -4.32 2.20
N HIS A 90 -12.42 -4.66 2.04
CA HIS A 90 -12.99 -5.01 0.76
C HIS A 90 -12.90 -3.86 -0.24
N GLU A 91 -13.31 -2.66 0.18
CA GLU A 91 -13.24 -1.45 -0.65
C GLU A 91 -11.80 -1.13 -1.06
N VAL A 92 -10.86 -1.10 -0.11
CA VAL A 92 -9.43 -0.87 -0.41
C VAL A 92 -8.90 -1.89 -1.41
N THR A 93 -9.24 -3.18 -1.22
CA THR A 93 -8.82 -4.24 -2.13
C THR A 93 -9.39 -4.07 -3.53
N ALA A 94 -10.66 -3.66 -3.64
CA ALA A 94 -11.31 -3.39 -4.92
C ALA A 94 -10.63 -2.22 -5.66
N PHE A 95 -10.34 -1.12 -4.95
CA PHE A 95 -9.61 0.03 -5.51
C PHE A 95 -8.21 -0.36 -6.02
N ILE A 96 -7.44 -1.12 -5.22
CA ILE A 96 -6.09 -1.56 -5.61
C ILE A 96 -6.14 -2.40 -6.88
N LYS A 97 -7.08 -3.37 -6.96
CA LYS A 97 -7.27 -4.21 -8.15
C LYS A 97 -7.64 -3.38 -9.38
N ALA A 98 -8.59 -2.47 -9.26
CA ALA A 98 -9.01 -1.60 -10.36
C ALA A 98 -7.87 -0.69 -10.85
N CYS A 99 -7.08 -0.12 -9.94
CA CYS A 99 -5.92 0.70 -10.31
C CYS A 99 -4.84 -0.13 -11.00
N LYS A 100 -4.57 -1.34 -10.50
CA LYS A 100 -3.62 -2.27 -11.12
C LYS A 100 -4.04 -2.64 -12.54
N GLU A 101 -5.31 -2.97 -12.76
CA GLU A 101 -5.83 -3.29 -14.09
C GLU A 101 -5.64 -2.11 -15.07
N GLN A 102 -5.89 -0.87 -14.62
CA GLN A 102 -5.64 0.31 -15.45
C GLN A 102 -4.16 0.49 -15.80
N ILE A 103 -3.25 0.26 -14.84
CA ILE A 103 -1.80 0.29 -15.06
C ILE A 103 -1.38 -0.78 -16.06
N ASP A 104 -1.92 -2.00 -15.96
CA ASP A 104 -1.63 -3.09 -16.88
C ASP A 104 -2.13 -2.78 -18.31
N LEU A 105 -3.30 -2.15 -18.44
CA LEU A 105 -3.79 -1.64 -19.73
C LEU A 105 -2.87 -0.59 -20.34
N LEU A 106 -2.36 0.35 -19.52
CA LEU A 106 -1.38 1.35 -19.96
C LEU A 106 -0.09 0.68 -20.42
N LYS A 107 0.44 -0.28 -19.66
CA LYS A 107 1.63 -1.06 -20.02
C LYS A 107 1.44 -1.79 -21.35
N ASN A 108 0.32 -2.48 -21.52
CA ASN A 108 0.00 -3.24 -22.73
C ASN A 108 -0.19 -2.32 -23.96
N SER A 109 -0.66 -1.08 -23.75
CA SER A 109 -0.76 -0.10 -24.84
C SER A 109 0.61 0.28 -25.39
N ILE A 110 1.64 0.34 -24.53
CA ILE A 110 3.02 0.67 -24.94
C ILE A 110 3.64 -0.50 -25.72
N THR A 111 3.51 -1.74 -25.22
CA THR A 111 4.08 -2.92 -25.88
C THR A 111 3.44 -3.18 -27.24
N ASN A 112 2.13 -2.92 -27.39
CA ASN A 112 1.45 -3.03 -28.67
C ASN A 112 1.89 -1.94 -29.66
N GLU A 113 2.10 -0.70 -29.21
CA GLU A 113 2.67 0.36 -30.06
C GLU A 113 4.09 0.01 -30.52
N GLU A 114 4.94 -0.55 -29.64
CA GLU A 114 6.29 -1.01 -29.98
C GLU A 114 6.30 -2.16 -31.00
N ALA A 115 5.32 -3.08 -30.92
CA ALA A 115 5.16 -4.18 -31.87
C ALA A 115 4.71 -3.68 -33.25
N ASN A 116 3.76 -2.76 -33.30
CA ASN A 116 3.23 -2.19 -34.55
C ASN A 116 4.23 -1.25 -35.25
N ALA A 117 5.06 -0.52 -34.48
CA ALA A 117 6.14 0.30 -35.03
C ALA A 117 7.21 -0.53 -35.77
N LYS A 118 7.26 -1.85 -35.54
CA LYS A 118 8.21 -2.79 -36.14
C LYS A 118 7.64 -3.56 -37.36
N GLY A 119 6.49 -3.15 -37.91
CA GLY A 119 5.68 -3.94 -38.86
C GLY A 119 5.96 -3.78 -40.38
N TRP A 120 6.09 -4.95 -41.04
CA TRP A 120 6.03 -5.34 -42.47
C TRP A 120 7.12 -4.92 -43.48
N LEU A 121 7.69 -3.72 -43.47
CA LEU A 121 8.58 -3.31 -44.58
C LEU A 121 10.05 -3.06 -44.23
N GLY A 122 10.47 -3.26 -42.97
CA GLY A 122 11.89 -3.15 -42.59
C GLY A 122 12.53 -1.78 -42.86
N ILE A 123 11.73 -0.78 -43.27
CA ILE A 123 12.21 0.58 -43.47
C ILE A 123 12.31 1.20 -42.09
N LYS A 124 13.55 1.24 -41.61
CA LYS A 124 14.02 2.00 -40.45
C LYS A 124 13.80 3.50 -40.73
N GLY A 125 12.55 3.95 -40.73
CA GLY A 125 12.21 5.36 -40.65
C GLY A 125 12.55 5.80 -39.23
N GLY A 126 13.70 6.45 -39.07
CA GLY A 126 14.25 6.79 -37.76
C GLY A 126 13.39 7.81 -37.02
N ASP A 127 13.26 7.65 -35.71
CA ASP A 127 12.58 8.62 -34.84
C ASP A 127 13.13 8.51 -33.40
N ALA A 128 14.20 9.22 -33.08
CA ALA A 128 14.59 9.44 -31.68
C ALA A 128 13.41 10.02 -30.86
N SER A 129 12.50 10.76 -31.50
CA SER A 129 11.26 11.27 -30.90
C SER A 129 10.29 10.17 -30.45
N ASN A 130 10.32 8.98 -31.08
CA ASN A 130 9.48 7.86 -30.68
C ASN A 130 10.09 7.12 -29.49
N ALA A 131 11.42 7.02 -29.42
CA ALA A 131 12.12 6.46 -28.27
C ALA A 131 11.92 7.30 -27.00
N ASP A 132 12.05 8.62 -27.09
CA ASP A 132 11.78 9.54 -25.97
C ASP A 132 10.31 9.43 -25.51
N THR A 133 9.38 9.29 -26.46
CA THR A 133 7.95 9.13 -26.16
C THR A 133 7.67 7.79 -25.47
N VAL A 134 8.29 6.70 -25.94
CA VAL A 134 8.17 5.36 -25.34
C VAL A 134 8.78 5.33 -23.94
N ALA A 135 9.98 5.90 -23.77
CA ALA A 135 10.64 6.04 -22.46
C ALA A 135 9.80 6.86 -21.49
N HIS A 136 9.22 7.99 -21.95
CA HIS A 136 8.28 8.78 -21.15
C HIS A 136 7.06 7.96 -20.73
N LYS A 137 6.45 7.19 -21.64
CA LYS A 137 5.28 6.34 -21.31
C LYS A 137 5.63 5.26 -20.27
N HIS A 138 6.76 4.59 -20.43
CA HIS A 138 7.24 3.61 -19.43
C HIS A 138 7.51 4.28 -18.08
N GLY A 139 8.15 5.46 -18.06
CA GLY A 139 8.36 6.24 -16.84
C GLY A 139 7.05 6.62 -16.13
N VAL A 140 6.01 6.98 -16.89
CA VAL A 140 4.67 7.24 -16.32
C VAL A 140 4.08 5.99 -15.67
N VAL A 141 4.17 4.83 -16.32
CA VAL A 141 3.68 3.55 -15.77
C VAL A 141 4.44 3.16 -14.50
N LEU A 142 5.76 3.41 -14.45
CA LEU A 142 6.57 3.18 -13.25
C LEU A 142 6.10 4.06 -12.09
N ILE A 143 5.97 5.38 -12.30
CA ILE A 143 5.51 6.31 -11.27
C ILE A 143 4.14 5.91 -10.72
N LEU A 144 3.20 5.51 -11.59
CA LEU A 144 1.88 5.03 -11.16
C LEU A 144 1.98 3.75 -10.34
N SER A 145 2.83 2.81 -10.75
CA SER A 145 3.04 1.54 -10.05
C SER A 145 3.67 1.75 -8.67
N GLU A 146 4.66 2.63 -8.57
CA GLU A 146 5.29 3.03 -7.31
C GLU A 146 4.29 3.71 -6.36
N LYS A 147 3.48 4.63 -6.89
CA LYS A 147 2.43 5.30 -6.11
C LYS A 147 1.42 4.31 -5.57
N LEU A 148 0.86 3.44 -6.41
CA LEU A 148 -0.06 2.41 -5.96
C LEU A 148 0.58 1.49 -4.92
N HIS A 149 1.84 1.09 -5.11
CA HIS A 149 2.57 0.26 -4.16
C HIS A 149 2.81 0.93 -2.80
N ALA A 150 3.13 2.23 -2.80
CA ALA A 150 3.28 3.00 -1.56
C ALA A 150 1.97 3.01 -0.75
N VAL A 151 0.82 3.17 -1.43
CA VAL A 151 -0.50 3.16 -0.79
C VAL A 151 -0.86 1.78 -0.26
N THR A 152 -0.65 0.72 -1.04
CA THR A 152 -0.85 -0.67 -0.61
C THR A 152 0.01 -0.99 0.63
N THR A 153 1.27 -0.55 0.64
CA THR A 153 2.18 -0.76 1.78
C THR A 153 1.71 -0.02 3.04
N GLN A 154 1.21 1.21 2.91
CA GLN A 154 0.62 1.94 4.04
C GLN A 154 -0.60 1.19 4.60
N PHE A 155 -1.42 0.59 3.74
CA PHE A 155 -2.57 -0.18 4.19
C PHE A 155 -2.15 -1.45 4.91
N ASP A 156 -1.17 -2.19 4.38
CA ASP A 156 -0.61 -3.37 5.03
C ASP A 156 -0.05 -3.05 6.42
N GLN A 157 0.59 -1.88 6.61
CA GLN A 157 1.05 -1.43 7.91
C GLN A 157 -0.10 -1.20 8.90
N LEU A 158 -1.18 -0.54 8.47
CA LEU A 158 -2.37 -0.34 9.32
C LEU A 158 -2.98 -1.67 9.75
N ARG A 159 -3.03 -2.61 8.82
CA ARG A 159 -3.56 -3.94 9.04
C ARG A 159 -2.68 -4.77 9.98
N ALA A 160 -1.35 -4.68 9.83
CA ALA A 160 -0.39 -5.29 10.75
C ALA A 160 -0.55 -4.76 12.19
N LEU A 161 -0.75 -3.45 12.37
CA LEU A 161 -1.03 -2.86 13.69
C LEU A 161 -2.29 -3.45 14.33
N ARG A 162 -3.39 -3.53 13.55
CA ARG A 162 -4.65 -4.14 14.02
C ARG A 162 -4.46 -5.59 14.46
N PHE A 163 -3.74 -6.37 13.66
CA PHE A 163 -3.49 -7.78 13.98
C PHE A 163 -2.60 -7.92 15.22
N GLN A 164 -1.57 -7.09 15.36
CA GLN A 164 -0.74 -7.09 16.56
C GLN A 164 -1.55 -6.77 17.81
N ASP A 165 -2.49 -5.82 17.75
CA ASP A 165 -3.38 -5.50 18.85
C ASP A 165 -4.35 -6.65 19.17
N ALA A 166 -4.87 -7.35 18.15
CA ALA A 166 -5.71 -8.53 18.34
C ALA A 166 -4.95 -9.67 19.04
N ILE A 167 -3.70 -9.93 18.66
CA ILE A 167 -2.82 -10.93 19.28
C ILE A 167 -2.47 -10.54 20.72
N ASN A 168 -2.05 -9.29 20.94
CA ASN A 168 -1.66 -8.78 22.26
C ASN A 168 -2.82 -8.84 23.28
N LYS A 169 -4.07 -8.71 22.82
CA LYS A 169 -5.26 -8.82 23.66
C LYS A 169 -5.61 -10.26 24.01
N ARG A 170 -5.38 -11.19 23.09
CA ARG A 170 -5.70 -12.62 23.24
C ARG A 170 -4.60 -13.42 23.93
N MET A 171 -3.36 -12.92 23.93
CA MET A 171 -2.29 -13.49 24.73
C MET A 171 -2.59 -13.26 26.22
N PRO A 172 -2.81 -14.32 27.03
CA PRO A 172 -3.04 -14.15 28.45
C PRO A 172 -1.81 -13.49 29.06
N ARG A 173 -1.99 -12.29 29.64
CA ARG A 173 -0.99 -11.68 30.52
C ARG A 173 -0.74 -12.69 31.64
N ARG A 174 0.33 -13.46 31.51
CA ARG A 174 0.84 -14.41 32.51
C ARG A 174 1.22 -13.62 33.77
N LYS A 175 0.24 -13.18 34.55
CA LYS A 175 0.45 -12.80 35.94
C LYS A 175 0.62 -14.11 36.68
N LEU A 176 1.86 -14.58 36.72
CA LEU A 176 2.32 -15.60 37.65
C LEU A 176 1.92 -15.10 39.04
N LYS A 177 0.83 -15.65 39.59
CA LYS A 177 0.43 -15.43 40.97
C LYS A 177 1.55 -16.03 41.81
N LYS A 178 2.48 -15.18 42.26
CA LYS A 178 3.51 -15.54 43.23
C LYS A 178 2.75 -15.94 44.50
N VAL A 179 2.62 -17.26 44.71
CA VAL A 179 2.19 -17.82 45.98
C VAL A 179 3.19 -17.33 47.00
N ALA A 180 2.78 -16.35 47.81
CA ALA A 180 3.52 -15.93 48.98
C ALA A 180 3.23 -16.96 50.06
N ASP A 181 4.04 -18.01 50.09
CA ASP A 181 4.32 -18.73 51.32
C ASP A 181 5.11 -17.79 52.25
N SER A 182 4.54 -17.51 53.41
CA SER A 182 5.32 -17.13 54.59
C SER A 182 4.55 -17.49 55.85
N THR A 183 4.79 -18.71 56.32
CA THR A 183 4.60 -19.12 57.71
C THR A 183 5.63 -18.40 58.58
N SER A 184 5.21 -17.66 59.60
CA SER A 184 5.78 -17.71 60.97
C SER A 184 5.09 -16.72 61.93
N THR A 185 4.48 -17.32 62.96
CA THR A 185 4.42 -16.90 64.38
C THR A 185 3.89 -15.52 64.76
N ASP A 186 2.75 -15.47 65.47
CA ASP A 186 2.80 -15.35 66.95
C ASP A 186 1.44 -15.55 67.67
N SER A 187 1.54 -16.17 68.87
CA SER A 187 0.75 -15.96 70.09
C SER A 187 -0.71 -16.48 70.26
N ALA A 188 -0.79 -17.65 70.90
CA ALA A 188 -1.47 -17.98 72.18
C ALA A 188 -3.00 -17.78 72.38
N LYS A 189 -3.73 -18.90 72.63
CA LYS A 189 -4.22 -19.34 73.97
C LYS A 189 -5.21 -20.54 73.93
N THR A 190 -4.80 -21.62 74.60
CA THR A 190 -5.52 -22.48 75.57
C THR A 190 -7.03 -22.77 75.42
N ASN A 191 -7.43 -24.05 75.24
CA ASN A 191 -7.85 -24.94 76.34
C ASN A 191 -8.31 -26.35 75.87
N TYR A 192 -7.97 -27.32 76.72
CA TYR A 192 -8.15 -28.76 76.71
C TYR A 192 -9.59 -29.30 76.48
N SER A 193 -9.72 -30.41 75.76
CA SER A 193 -10.27 -31.68 76.32
C SER A 193 -10.04 -32.86 75.37
N GLU A 194 -9.58 -33.95 75.97
CA GLU A 194 -9.21 -35.23 75.38
C GLU A 194 -10.42 -36.12 75.04
N LEU A 195 -10.19 -36.99 74.05
CA LEU A 195 -10.65 -38.40 73.94
C LEU A 195 -12.17 -38.69 73.85
N ARG A 196 -12.64 -38.93 72.61
CA ARG A 196 -13.48 -40.11 72.32
C ARG A 196 -13.32 -40.57 70.85
N GLU A 197 -13.31 -41.89 70.73
CA GLU A 197 -12.94 -42.79 69.64
C GLU A 197 -13.92 -42.80 68.41
N PRO A 198 -13.75 -43.67 67.38
CA PRO A 198 -13.52 -43.30 65.99
C PRO A 198 -14.69 -43.65 65.05
N ASP A 199 -15.15 -42.72 64.22
CA ASP A 199 -15.91 -43.04 63.00
C ASP A 199 -16.16 -41.74 62.23
N ASP A 200 -15.47 -41.55 61.10
CA ASP A 200 -16.13 -41.46 59.79
C ASP A 200 -15.04 -41.19 58.75
N ILE A 201 -14.82 -42.20 57.91
CA ILE A 201 -14.06 -42.05 56.66
C ILE A 201 -14.93 -41.17 55.76
N GLN A 202 -14.54 -39.91 55.56
CA GLN A 202 -15.05 -39.05 54.49
C GLN A 202 -14.03 -39.03 53.33
N PRO A 203 -14.20 -39.84 52.28
CA PRO A 203 -13.39 -39.78 51.07
C PRO A 203 -14.05 -38.84 50.04
N GLU A 204 -14.46 -37.63 50.44
CA GLU A 204 -15.00 -36.62 49.51
C GLU A 204 -14.43 -35.21 49.75
N PRO A 205 -13.12 -35.03 49.48
CA PRO A 205 -12.72 -33.78 48.83
C PRO A 205 -11.83 -33.98 47.60
N LEU A 206 -11.20 -35.14 47.45
CA LEU A 206 -10.20 -35.41 46.39
C LEU A 206 -10.83 -35.55 45.00
N ARG A 207 -11.98 -36.23 44.89
CA ARG A 207 -12.67 -36.41 43.59
C ARG A 207 -13.21 -35.09 43.03
N VAL A 208 -13.78 -34.26 43.89
CA VAL A 208 -14.33 -32.95 43.50
C VAL A 208 -13.21 -32.00 43.08
N GLN A 209 -12.08 -32.01 43.79
CA GLN A 209 -10.90 -31.23 43.41
C GLN A 209 -10.29 -31.71 42.09
N GLN A 210 -10.20 -33.04 41.87
CA GLN A 210 -9.71 -33.61 40.63
C GLN A 210 -10.63 -33.25 39.45
N GLN A 211 -11.94 -33.33 39.65
CA GLN A 211 -12.93 -32.99 38.63
C GLN A 211 -12.88 -31.50 38.26
N LEU A 212 -12.68 -30.61 39.25
CA LEU A 212 -12.51 -29.18 39.00
C LEU A 212 -11.24 -28.88 38.20
N LEU A 213 -10.14 -29.59 38.47
CA LEU A 213 -8.91 -29.48 37.68
C LEU A 213 -9.08 -30.01 36.26
N ASP A 214 -9.80 -31.12 36.08
CA ASP A 214 -10.11 -31.67 34.76
C ASP A 214 -11.02 -30.72 33.97
N ASP A 215 -12.00 -30.09 34.62
CA ASP A 215 -12.89 -29.10 34.01
C ASP A 215 -12.14 -27.82 33.63
N GLU A 216 -11.22 -27.33 34.47
CA GLU A 216 -10.35 -26.20 34.15
C GLU A 216 -9.41 -26.53 32.99
N THR A 217 -8.85 -27.75 32.98
CA THR A 217 -7.98 -28.20 31.88
C THR A 217 -8.75 -28.28 30.57
N ARG A 218 -9.98 -28.78 30.58
CA ARG A 218 -10.88 -28.79 29.42
C ARG A 218 -11.23 -27.38 28.97
N ALA A 219 -11.54 -26.47 29.90
CA ALA A 219 -11.83 -25.08 29.58
C ALA A 219 -10.62 -24.38 28.92
N LEU A 220 -9.42 -24.58 29.46
CA LEU A 220 -8.17 -24.05 28.88
C LEU A 220 -7.87 -24.65 27.51
N GLN A 221 -8.13 -25.95 27.30
CA GLN A 221 -7.99 -26.58 25.99
C GLN A 221 -8.95 -25.98 24.96
N VAL A 222 -10.21 -25.72 25.34
CA VAL A 222 -11.19 -25.06 24.47
C VAL A 222 -10.76 -23.62 24.16
N GLU A 223 -10.28 -22.87 25.15
CA GLU A 223 -9.77 -21.51 24.95
C GLU A 223 -8.56 -21.52 24.01
N LEU A 224 -7.58 -22.40 24.23
CA LEU A 224 -6.41 -22.55 23.36
C LEU A 224 -6.80 -22.90 21.92
N THR A 225 -7.76 -23.80 21.74
CA THR A 225 -8.25 -24.20 20.41
C THR A 225 -8.91 -23.01 19.71
N SER A 226 -9.78 -22.27 20.41
CA SER A 226 -10.40 -21.05 19.88
C SER A 226 -9.38 -19.96 19.55
N LEU A 227 -8.32 -19.84 20.35
CA LEU A 227 -7.20 -18.93 20.08
C LEU A 227 -6.44 -19.35 18.81
N LEU A 228 -6.15 -20.64 18.65
CA LEU A 228 -5.45 -21.17 17.48
C LEU A 228 -6.27 -20.96 16.19
N ASP A 229 -7.57 -21.25 16.21
CA ASP A 229 -8.45 -21.04 15.05
C ASP A 229 -8.46 -19.56 14.62
N SER A 230 -8.54 -18.65 15.59
CA SER A 230 -8.47 -17.22 15.31
C SER A 230 -7.12 -16.78 14.77
N VAL A 231 -6.02 -17.33 15.29
CA VAL A 231 -4.67 -17.01 14.79
C VAL A 231 -4.54 -17.50 13.35
N GLN A 232 -4.98 -18.72 13.05
CA GLN A 232 -4.92 -19.28 11.71
C GLN A 232 -5.76 -18.49 10.70
N GLU A 233 -6.96 -18.04 11.07
CA GLU A 233 -7.79 -17.18 10.22
C GLU A 233 -7.07 -15.84 9.96
N THR A 234 -6.49 -15.23 10.99
CA THR A 234 -5.76 -13.96 10.83
C THR A 234 -4.49 -14.11 9.98
N GLU A 235 -3.77 -15.23 10.12
CA GLU A 235 -2.59 -15.55 9.32
C GLU A 235 -2.97 -15.69 7.84
N THR A 236 -4.03 -16.42 7.54
CA THR A 236 -4.52 -16.62 6.16
C THR A 236 -4.86 -15.28 5.51
N LYS A 237 -5.63 -14.42 6.21
CA LYS A 237 -5.95 -13.06 5.74
C LYS A 237 -4.69 -12.22 5.50
N MET A 238 -3.68 -12.33 6.37
CA MET A 238 -2.41 -11.60 6.21
C MET A 238 -1.64 -12.05 4.97
N VAL A 239 -1.57 -13.36 4.70
CA VAL A 239 -0.81 -13.95 3.58
C VAL A 239 -1.35 -13.53 2.22
N GLU A 240 -2.66 -13.56 2.00
CA GLU A 240 -3.26 -13.25 0.68
C GLU A 240 -2.91 -11.83 0.18
N MET A 241 -2.97 -10.85 1.06
CA MET A 241 -2.67 -9.46 0.71
C MET A 241 -1.16 -9.17 0.71
N SER A 242 -0.38 -9.88 1.53
CA SER A 242 1.08 -9.85 1.41
C SER A 242 1.55 -10.38 0.05
N ALA A 243 0.84 -11.36 -0.51
CA ALA A 243 1.07 -11.84 -1.86
C ALA A 243 0.74 -10.78 -2.93
N LEU A 244 -0.35 -10.02 -2.76
CA LEU A 244 -0.69 -8.90 -3.66
C LEU A 244 0.40 -7.82 -3.64
N ASN A 245 0.84 -7.42 -2.45
CA ASN A 245 1.87 -6.40 -2.29
C ASN A 245 3.24 -6.87 -2.83
N HIS A 246 3.57 -8.14 -2.61
CA HIS A 246 4.75 -8.76 -3.20
C HIS A 246 4.70 -8.76 -4.74
N LEU A 247 3.57 -9.15 -5.34
CA LEU A 247 3.37 -9.13 -6.80
C LEU A 247 3.52 -7.70 -7.36
N MET A 248 3.00 -6.68 -6.66
CA MET A 248 3.21 -5.30 -7.08
C MET A 248 4.68 -4.88 -6.99
N SER A 249 5.38 -5.27 -5.93
CA SER A 249 6.82 -5.00 -5.76
C SER A 249 7.64 -5.62 -6.90
N THR A 250 7.34 -6.86 -7.29
CA THR A 250 8.02 -7.52 -8.41
C THR A 250 7.70 -6.83 -9.74
N HIS A 251 6.47 -6.35 -9.93
CA HIS A 251 6.10 -5.62 -11.13
C HIS A 251 6.82 -4.28 -11.26
N VAL A 252 6.93 -3.51 -10.16
CA VAL A 252 7.69 -2.27 -10.11
C VAL A 252 9.17 -2.52 -10.44
N LEU A 253 9.78 -3.54 -9.82
CA LEU A 253 11.18 -3.90 -10.10
C LEU A 253 11.39 -4.30 -11.57
N GLN A 254 10.50 -5.12 -12.12
CA GLN A 254 10.57 -5.54 -13.52
C GLN A 254 10.48 -4.33 -14.47
N GLN A 255 9.60 -3.37 -14.18
CA GLN A 255 9.46 -2.16 -14.99
C GLN A 255 10.70 -1.27 -14.90
N ALA A 256 11.30 -1.11 -13.72
CA ALA A 256 12.53 -0.35 -13.55
C ALA A 256 13.67 -0.92 -14.43
N GLN A 257 13.83 -2.24 -14.43
CA GLN A 257 14.80 -2.93 -15.29
C GLN A 257 14.52 -2.74 -16.79
N GLN A 258 13.25 -2.75 -17.20
CA GLN A 258 12.88 -2.49 -18.60
C GLN A 258 13.27 -1.07 -19.03
N ILE A 259 13.12 -0.09 -18.14
CA ILE A 259 13.51 1.29 -18.41
C ILE A 259 15.03 1.43 -18.50
N GLU A 260 15.78 0.83 -17.57
CA GLU A 260 17.24 0.81 -17.63
C GLU A 260 17.75 0.23 -18.95
N PHE A 261 17.18 -0.90 -19.38
CA PHE A 261 17.52 -1.52 -20.67
C PHE A 261 17.23 -0.61 -21.86
N LEU A 262 16.10 0.11 -21.86
CA LEU A 262 15.80 1.10 -22.91
C LEU A 262 16.83 2.23 -22.94
N TYR A 263 17.28 2.71 -21.79
CA TYR A 263 18.32 3.74 -21.71
C TYR A 263 19.70 3.23 -22.14
N GLU A 264 20.07 2.00 -21.77
CA GLU A 264 21.31 1.37 -22.25
C GLU A 264 21.32 1.24 -23.78
N GLN A 265 20.18 0.88 -24.39
CA GLN A 265 20.06 0.81 -25.85
C GLN A 265 20.21 2.16 -26.56
N LEU A 266 19.80 3.25 -25.92
CA LEU A 266 19.92 4.61 -26.47
C LEU A 266 21.35 5.17 -26.35
N LEU A 267 22.14 4.70 -25.38
CA LEU A 267 23.53 5.13 -25.17
C LEU A 267 24.55 4.43 -26.10
N VAL A 268 24.15 3.37 -26.81
CA VAL A 268 25.03 2.57 -27.68
C VAL A 268 25.05 3.07 -29.14
N PHE A 269 24.39 4.19 -29.44
CA PHE A 269 24.47 4.90 -30.73
C PHE A 269 25.11 6.28 -30.57
#